data_AF-A0A3A5J9C8-F1
#
_entry.id   AF-A0A3A5J9C8-F1
#
_cell.length_a   1.000
_cell.length_b   1.000
_cell.length_c   1.000
_cell.angle_alpha   90.00
_cell.angle_beta   90.00
_cell.angle_gamma   90.00
#
_symmetry.space_group_name_H-M   'P 1'
#
loop_
_entity.id
_entity.type
_entity.pdbx_description
1 polymer ?
#
loop_
_entity_poly.entity_id
_entity_poly.type
_entity_poly.pdbx_seq_one_letter_code
_entity_poly.pdbx_strand_id
1 'polypeptide(L)'
;MEETLFETEEPRSRAEIARVLGAAAAELAGDGPVTLESDGQSVTVQPPERPTFEVEVEREVEDDTTETSIEFEIEWEEAGDGTQPEANDETHPEADAEDVVDVAPRPPDSLARFEVFRDRADEHRWRLVHRNGNIIATSGEGYTTKANALKGARSVMRNAPGAEFVSK
;
A
#
# COMPACT_ATOMS: atom_id res chain seq x y z
N MET A 1 -7.72 -10.51 -8.86
CA MET A 1 -7.57 -11.77 -8.12
C MET A 1 -6.39 -11.54 -7.21
N GLU A 2 -6.56 -11.73 -5.91
CA GLU A 2 -5.46 -11.61 -4.95
C GLU A 2 -4.72 -12.94 -4.90
N GLU A 3 -3.40 -12.88 -4.93
CA GLU A 3 -2.52 -14.06 -4.86
C GLU A 3 -1.49 -13.83 -3.76
N THR A 4 -1.55 -14.65 -2.72
CA THR A 4 -0.56 -14.66 -1.64
C THR A 4 0.60 -15.57 -2.04
N LEU A 5 1.77 -14.99 -2.29
CA LEU A 5 2.96 -15.74 -2.68
C LEU A 5 3.69 -16.37 -1.48
N PHE A 6 3.66 -15.71 -0.32
CA PHE A 6 4.34 -16.13 0.91
C PHE A 6 3.60 -15.60 2.13
N GLU A 7 3.37 -16.46 3.13
CA GLU A 7 2.75 -16.10 4.41
C GLU A 7 3.34 -16.99 5.51
N THR A 8 3.62 -16.41 6.68
CA THR A 8 4.08 -17.15 7.85
C THR A 8 3.50 -16.53 9.11
N GLU A 9 2.91 -17.35 9.99
CA GLU A 9 2.43 -16.92 11.30
C GLU A 9 2.86 -17.94 12.36
N GLU A 10 3.85 -17.58 13.17
CA GLU A 10 4.26 -18.42 14.30
C GLU A 10 4.91 -17.60 15.42
N PRO A 11 4.84 -18.07 16.68
CA PRO A 11 5.52 -17.40 17.79
C PRO A 11 7.04 -17.45 17.64
N ARG A 12 7.67 -16.28 17.48
CA ARG A 12 9.15 -16.13 17.44
C ARG A 12 9.64 -15.22 18.55
N SER A 13 10.88 -15.42 19.00
CA SER A 13 11.51 -14.48 19.92
C SER A 13 11.84 -13.16 19.22
N ARG A 14 11.91 -12.06 19.97
CA ARG A 14 12.32 -10.74 19.44
C ARG A 14 13.68 -10.77 18.72
N ALA A 15 14.59 -11.64 19.16
CA ALA A 15 15.92 -11.78 18.56
C ALA A 15 15.87 -12.52 17.22
N GLU A 16 14.99 -13.50 17.06
CA GLU A 16 14.76 -14.19 15.79
C GLU A 16 14.08 -13.25 14.79
N ILE A 17 13.05 -12.52 15.21
CA ILE A 17 12.38 -11.50 14.38
C ILE A 17 13.40 -10.46 13.90
N ALA A 18 14.24 -9.92 14.79
CA ALA A 18 15.25 -8.94 14.42
C ALA A 18 16.29 -9.49 13.43
N ARG A 19 16.64 -10.78 13.51
CA ARG A 19 17.53 -11.41 12.53
C ARG A 19 16.90 -11.49 11.15
N VAL A 20 15.63 -11.90 11.07
CA VAL A 20 14.91 -11.99 9.79
C VAL A 20 14.78 -10.61 9.16
N LEU A 21 14.29 -9.62 9.92
CA LEU A 21 14.19 -8.25 9.45
C LEU A 21 15.56 -7.67 9.05
N GLY A 22 16.62 -7.98 9.80
CA GLY A 22 17.98 -7.55 9.47
C GLY A 22 18.53 -8.18 8.19
N ALA A 23 18.21 -9.45 7.93
CA ALA A 23 18.59 -10.12 6.69
C ALA A 23 17.86 -9.50 5.48
N ALA A 24 16.54 -9.36 5.56
CA ALA A 24 15.74 -8.73 4.51
C ALA A 24 16.19 -7.27 4.26
N ALA A 25 16.47 -6.51 5.32
CA ALA A 25 16.97 -5.14 5.20
C ALA A 25 18.36 -5.07 4.54
N ALA A 26 19.23 -6.06 4.79
CA ALA A 26 20.55 -6.12 4.16
C ALA A 26 20.45 -6.41 2.65
N GLU A 27 19.50 -7.25 2.23
CA GLU A 27 19.23 -7.52 0.82
C GLU A 27 18.59 -6.31 0.12
N LEU A 28 17.57 -5.70 0.75
CA LEU A 28 16.88 -4.51 0.25
C LEU A 28 17.80 -3.28 0.11
N ALA A 29 18.91 -3.24 0.86
CA ALA A 29 19.90 -2.16 0.75
C ALA A 29 20.73 -2.23 -0.55
N GLY A 30 20.69 -3.34 -1.29
CA GLY A 30 21.27 -3.47 -2.61
C GLY A 30 20.20 -3.42 -3.71
N ASP A 31 20.66 -3.41 -4.96
CA ASP A 31 19.78 -3.42 -6.15
C ASP A 31 19.33 -4.84 -6.55
N GLY A 32 19.70 -5.84 -5.75
CA GLY A 32 19.43 -7.26 -6.01
C GLY A 32 18.07 -7.70 -5.50
N PRO A 33 17.71 -8.97 -5.73
CA PRO A 33 16.46 -9.51 -5.25
C PRO A 33 16.49 -9.73 -3.74
N VAL A 34 15.30 -9.67 -3.13
CA VAL A 34 15.08 -9.99 -1.72
C VAL A 34 14.44 -11.37 -1.64
N THR A 35 14.96 -12.24 -0.77
CA THR A 35 14.48 -13.60 -0.57
C THR A 35 13.89 -13.76 0.82
N LEU A 36 12.67 -14.29 0.89
CA LEU A 36 11.98 -14.63 2.13
C LEU A 36 11.93 -16.15 2.26
N GLU A 37 12.37 -16.66 3.41
CA GLU A 37 12.44 -18.10 3.68
C GLU A 37 11.82 -18.45 5.03
N SER A 38 10.99 -19.50 5.04
CA SER A 38 10.48 -20.14 6.26
C SER A 38 10.03 -21.56 5.96
N ASP A 39 10.27 -22.49 6.88
CA ASP A 39 9.77 -23.88 6.82
C ASP A 39 9.97 -24.62 5.48
N GLY A 40 11.06 -24.30 4.78
CA GLY A 40 11.40 -24.89 3.48
C GLY A 40 10.68 -24.26 2.28
N GLN A 41 9.84 -23.25 2.50
CA GLN A 41 9.34 -22.35 1.48
C GLN A 41 10.33 -21.19 1.29
N SER A 42 10.54 -20.80 0.05
CA SER A 42 11.43 -19.70 -0.35
C SER A 42 10.76 -18.94 -1.49
N VAL A 43 10.64 -17.62 -1.36
CA VAL A 43 10.11 -16.72 -2.39
C VAL A 43 11.11 -15.59 -2.60
N THR A 44 11.37 -15.28 -3.86
CA THR A 44 12.29 -14.22 -4.26
C THR A 44 11.54 -13.16 -5.04
N VAL A 45 11.68 -11.90 -4.63
CA VAL A 45 11.06 -10.74 -5.25
C VAL A 45 12.13 -9.71 -5.61
N GLN A 46 11.85 -8.82 -6.57
CA GLN A 46 12.77 -7.76 -7.00
C GLN A 46 12.08 -6.40 -6.83
N PRO A 47 12.15 -5.78 -5.64
CA PRO A 47 11.69 -4.43 -5.46
C PRO A 47 12.45 -3.45 -6.38
N PRO A 48 11.79 -2.40 -6.91
CA PRO A 48 12.47 -1.35 -7.66
C PRO A 48 13.32 -0.45 -6.73
N GLU A 49 14.12 0.46 -7.29
CA GLU A 49 14.93 1.42 -6.48
C GLU A 49 14.09 2.31 -5.54
N ARG A 50 12.81 2.55 -5.89
CA ARG A 50 11.92 3.46 -5.16
C ARG A 50 10.53 2.86 -4.95
N PRO A 51 10.40 1.83 -4.09
CA PRO A 51 9.09 1.32 -3.71
C PRO A 51 8.42 2.27 -2.70
N THR A 52 7.12 2.09 -2.48
CA THR A 52 6.42 2.75 -1.38
C THR A 52 6.61 1.93 -0.11
N PHE A 53 6.95 2.57 1.00
CA PHE A 53 7.06 1.91 2.31
C PHE A 53 6.02 2.47 3.27
N GLU A 54 5.19 1.58 3.81
CA GLU A 54 4.16 1.90 4.81
C GLU A 54 4.46 1.17 6.13
N VAL A 55 4.23 1.86 7.24
CA VAL A 55 4.35 1.30 8.59
C VAL A 55 3.06 1.60 9.33
N GLU A 56 2.34 0.55 9.73
CA GLU A 56 1.10 0.67 10.49
C GLU A 56 1.28 0.04 11.88
N VAL A 57 0.68 0.67 12.89
CA VAL A 57 0.58 0.11 14.25
C VAL A 57 -0.87 0.20 14.66
N GLU A 58 -1.46 -0.95 14.95
CA GLU A 58 -2.87 -1.05 15.29
C GLU A 58 -3.08 -1.76 16.62
N ARG A 59 -4.25 -1.49 17.20
CA ARG A 59 -4.73 -2.16 18.40
C ARG A 59 -6.15 -2.59 18.13
N GLU A 60 -6.36 -3.90 18.12
CA GLU A 60 -7.65 -4.51 17.87
C GLU A 60 -8.22 -5.07 19.18
N VAL A 61 -9.54 -4.99 19.34
CA VAL A 61 -10.25 -5.51 20.51
C VAL A 61 -11.34 -6.43 20.00
N GLU A 62 -11.23 -7.72 20.31
CA GLU A 62 -12.18 -8.78 19.94
C GLU A 62 -12.45 -9.66 21.17
N ASP A 63 -13.73 -9.88 21.51
CA ASP A 63 -14.20 -10.77 22.59
C ASP A 63 -13.34 -10.75 23.86
N ASP A 64 -13.17 -9.56 24.44
CA ASP A 64 -12.36 -9.25 25.64
C ASP A 64 -10.83 -9.42 25.51
N THR A 65 -10.34 -9.79 24.32
CA THR A 65 -8.92 -9.82 23.97
C THR A 65 -8.52 -8.51 23.30
N THR A 66 -7.34 -7.99 23.64
CA THR A 66 -6.74 -6.85 22.95
C THR A 66 -5.46 -7.30 22.29
N GLU A 67 -5.40 -7.19 20.97
CA GLU A 67 -4.19 -7.43 20.20
C GLU A 67 -3.53 -6.11 19.82
N THR A 68 -2.20 -6.12 19.66
CA THR A 68 -1.46 -4.98 19.13
C THR A 68 -0.44 -5.52 18.14
N SER A 69 -0.54 -5.08 16.90
CA SER A 69 0.30 -5.48 15.79
C SER A 69 1.06 -4.28 15.22
N ILE A 70 2.17 -4.59 14.54
CA ILE A 70 2.96 -3.64 13.76
C ILE A 70 3.14 -4.29 12.39
N GLU A 71 2.71 -3.60 11.35
CA GLU A 71 2.88 -4.03 9.96
C GLU A 71 3.94 -3.17 9.26
N PHE A 72 4.79 -3.82 8.47
CA PHE A 72 5.74 -3.18 7.56
C PHE A 72 5.40 -3.65 6.15
N GLU A 73 5.00 -2.72 5.29
CA GLU A 73 4.57 -3.03 3.92
C GLU A 73 5.47 -2.30 2.93
N ILE A 74 5.99 -3.03 1.95
CA ILE A 74 6.72 -2.48 0.81
C ILE A 74 5.89 -2.79 -0.43
N GLU A 75 5.37 -1.75 -1.09
CA GLU A 75 4.47 -1.86 -2.23
C GLU A 75 5.13 -1.31 -3.50
N TRP A 76 5.00 -2.04 -4.60
CA TRP A 76 5.39 -1.60 -5.93
C TRP A 76 4.45 -2.18 -6.99
N GLU A 77 4.38 -1.50 -8.14
CA GLU A 77 3.70 -2.05 -9.32
C GLU A 77 4.64 -3.02 -10.05
N GLU A 78 4.16 -4.23 -10.31
CA GLU A 78 4.91 -5.17 -11.14
C GLU A 78 4.75 -4.78 -12.62
N ALA A 79 5.88 -4.74 -13.35
CA ALA A 79 5.83 -4.53 -14.79
C ALA A 79 5.11 -5.72 -15.43
N GLY A 80 3.95 -5.49 -16.05
CA GLY A 80 3.31 -6.48 -16.90
C GLY A 80 4.26 -6.90 -18.04
N ASP A 81 4.09 -8.12 -18.57
CA ASP A 81 4.88 -8.71 -19.67
C ASP A 81 4.67 -7.98 -21.02
N GLY A 82 4.95 -6.68 -21.06
CA GLY A 82 4.63 -5.79 -22.15
C GLY A 82 5.28 -4.42 -21.97
N THR A 83 6.48 -4.29 -22.56
CA THR A 83 7.22 -3.04 -22.84
C THR A 83 8.27 -2.69 -21.78
N GLN A 84 9.53 -2.99 -22.13
CA GLN A 84 10.73 -2.34 -21.58
C GLN A 84 10.55 -0.82 -21.60
N PRO A 85 10.95 -0.09 -20.54
CA PRO A 85 11.13 1.34 -20.69
C PRO A 85 12.30 1.55 -21.66
N GLU A 86 11.99 2.05 -22.85
CA GLU A 86 13.01 2.58 -23.76
C GLU A 86 13.82 3.62 -22.96
N ALA A 87 15.15 3.46 -22.99
CA ALA A 87 16.07 4.44 -22.46
C ALA A 87 16.00 5.67 -23.37
N ASN A 88 15.28 6.69 -22.93
CA ASN A 88 15.30 8.01 -23.56
C ASN A 88 16.62 8.67 -23.16
N ASP A 89 17.65 8.43 -23.97
CA ASP A 89 18.86 9.25 -24.06
C ASP A 89 18.47 10.66 -24.55
N GLU A 90 18.04 11.52 -23.63
CA GLU A 90 17.94 12.96 -23.87
C GLU A 90 18.99 13.69 -23.04
N THR A 91 20.12 13.93 -23.69
CA THR A 91 21.12 14.90 -23.32
C THR A 91 20.47 16.27 -23.05
N HIS A 92 20.40 16.68 -21.77
CA HIS A 92 20.06 18.05 -21.40
C HIS A 92 21.36 18.84 -21.17
N PRO A 93 21.62 19.93 -21.92
CA PRO A 93 22.78 20.77 -21.70
C PRO A 93 22.61 21.55 -20.39
N GLU A 94 23.75 21.77 -19.72
CA GLU A 94 23.85 22.65 -18.56
C GLU A 94 23.38 24.07 -18.93
N ALA A 95 22.40 24.58 -18.19
CA ALA A 95 22.12 26.00 -18.09
C ALA A 95 21.69 26.32 -16.67
N ASP A 96 22.41 27.28 -16.10
CA ASP A 96 22.33 27.75 -14.73
C ASP A 96 20.92 28.09 -14.23
N ALA A 97 20.75 27.80 -12.94
CA ALA A 97 19.73 28.25 -11.99
C ALA A 97 18.90 29.47 -12.40
N GLU A 98 17.57 29.39 -12.23
CA GLU A 98 16.84 30.20 -11.24
C GLU A 98 15.67 29.42 -10.62
N ASP A 99 15.50 29.66 -9.33
CA ASP A 99 14.61 29.06 -8.34
C ASP A 99 13.12 29.25 -8.69
N VAL A 100 12.41 28.15 -8.99
CA VAL A 100 10.95 28.08 -8.94
C VAL A 100 10.52 26.74 -8.34
N VAL A 101 10.17 26.77 -7.05
CA VAL A 101 9.47 25.68 -6.37
C VAL A 101 8.07 25.51 -6.96
N ASP A 102 7.94 24.64 -7.96
CA ASP A 102 6.63 24.18 -8.45
C ASP A 102 6.04 23.18 -7.44
N VAL A 103 5.45 23.74 -6.37
CA VAL A 103 4.55 22.98 -5.50
C VAL A 103 3.26 22.82 -6.30
N ALA A 104 3.09 21.66 -6.94
CA ALA A 104 1.82 21.23 -7.49
C ALA A 104 0.69 21.59 -6.51
N PRO A 105 -0.39 22.24 -6.96
CA PRO A 105 -1.42 22.74 -6.04
C PRO A 105 -1.97 21.57 -5.23
N ARG A 106 -1.80 21.62 -3.91
CA ARG A 106 -2.53 20.75 -2.98
C ARG A 106 -4.00 20.80 -3.39
N PRO A 107 -4.65 19.66 -3.70
CA PRO A 107 -6.07 19.68 -4.05
C PRO A 107 -6.82 20.36 -2.89
N PRO A 108 -7.84 21.19 -3.18
CA PRO A 108 -8.59 21.87 -2.14
C PRO A 108 -9.05 20.85 -1.11
N ASP A 109 -9.07 21.22 0.17
CA ASP A 109 -9.50 20.33 1.25
C ASP A 109 -10.81 19.64 0.84
N SER A 110 -10.73 18.32 0.65
CA SER A 110 -11.87 17.54 0.18
C SER A 110 -13.05 17.78 1.11
N LEU A 111 -14.20 18.11 0.53
CA LEU A 111 -15.44 18.29 1.28
C LEU A 111 -16.10 16.96 1.66
N ALA A 112 -15.43 15.84 1.36
CA ALA A 112 -15.92 14.50 1.62
C ALA A 112 -14.97 13.73 2.55
N ARG A 113 -15.54 12.81 3.33
CA ARG A 113 -14.80 11.92 4.22
C ARG A 113 -15.12 10.46 3.91
N PHE A 114 -14.13 9.60 4.01
CA PHE A 114 -14.37 8.17 4.05
C PHE A 114 -14.92 7.77 5.42
N GLU A 115 -15.93 6.91 5.40
CA GLU A 115 -16.50 6.28 6.59
C GLU A 115 -16.44 4.78 6.40
N VAL A 116 -15.72 4.09 7.30
CA VAL A 116 -15.74 2.63 7.39
C VAL A 116 -16.80 2.21 8.40
N PHE A 117 -17.68 1.29 8.03
CA PHE A 117 -18.79 0.81 8.84
C PHE A 117 -19.02 -0.69 8.64
N ARG A 118 -19.68 -1.34 9.60
CA ARG A 118 -20.17 -2.72 9.46
C ARG A 118 -21.62 -2.68 8.96
N ASP A 119 -21.93 -3.47 7.94
CA ASP A 119 -23.27 -3.52 7.36
C ASP A 119 -24.19 -4.54 8.06
N ARG A 120 -25.36 -4.82 7.47
CA ARG A 120 -26.32 -5.78 8.05
C ARG A 120 -25.95 -7.24 7.83
N ALA A 121 -25.03 -7.53 6.92
CA ALA A 121 -24.49 -8.85 6.66
C ALA A 121 -23.24 -9.12 7.49
N ASP A 122 -22.95 -8.26 8.48
CA ASP A 122 -21.78 -8.31 9.33
C ASP A 122 -20.45 -8.11 8.58
N GLU A 123 -20.48 -7.57 7.36
CA GLU A 123 -19.31 -7.25 6.54
C GLU A 123 -18.84 -5.81 6.78
N HIS A 124 -17.53 -5.58 6.69
CA HIS A 124 -16.95 -4.25 6.72
C HIS A 124 -17.03 -3.60 5.34
N ARG A 125 -17.46 -2.34 5.29
CA ARG A 125 -17.57 -1.56 4.05
C ARG A 125 -17.09 -0.14 4.28
N TRP A 126 -16.70 0.52 3.20
CA TRP A 126 -16.45 1.96 3.25
C TRP A 126 -17.40 2.72 2.32
N ARG A 127 -17.66 3.98 2.66
CA ARG A 127 -18.37 4.94 1.81
C ARG A 127 -17.69 6.29 1.87
N LEU A 128 -17.73 7.02 0.76
CA LEU A 128 -17.29 8.41 0.71
C LEU A 128 -18.52 9.32 0.82
N VAL A 129 -18.57 10.11 1.88
CA VAL A 129 -19.71 10.98 2.21
C VAL A 129 -19.31 12.43 2.07
N HIS A 130 -19.96 13.15 1.16
CA HIS A 130 -19.78 14.59 1.02
C HIS A 130 -20.41 15.33 2.22
N ARG A 131 -19.94 16.54 2.55
CA ARG A 131 -20.41 17.34 3.69
C ARG A 131 -21.92 17.61 3.71
N ASN A 132 -22.59 17.54 2.55
CA ASN A 132 -24.05 17.68 2.45
C ASN A 132 -24.82 16.40 2.81
N GLY A 133 -24.12 15.32 3.18
CA GLY A 133 -24.70 14.02 3.55
C GLY A 133 -24.84 13.04 2.39
N ASN A 134 -24.57 13.45 1.15
CA ASN A 134 -24.68 12.55 0.01
C ASN A 134 -23.50 11.58 -0.04
N ILE A 135 -23.83 10.31 -0.31
CA ILE A 135 -22.83 9.29 -0.63
C ILE A 135 -22.40 9.50 -2.09
N ILE A 136 -21.10 9.65 -2.31
CA ILE A 136 -20.52 9.86 -3.65
C ILE A 136 -19.78 8.62 -4.17
N ALA A 137 -19.32 7.74 -3.28
CA ALA A 137 -18.74 6.45 -3.64
C ALA A 137 -18.96 5.42 -2.52
N THR A 138 -18.94 4.14 -2.87
CA THR A 138 -18.98 3.00 -1.92
C THR A 138 -17.93 1.97 -2.33
N SER A 139 -17.56 1.08 -1.41
CA SER A 139 -16.60 0.00 -1.67
C SER A 139 -17.03 -0.99 -2.77
N GLY A 140 -18.32 -1.06 -3.11
CA GLY A 140 -18.86 -2.04 -4.05
C GLY A 140 -18.91 -3.47 -3.48
N GLU A 141 -17.88 -3.88 -2.75
CA GLU A 141 -17.73 -5.17 -2.07
C GLU A 141 -17.76 -5.04 -0.54
N GLY A 142 -17.92 -6.18 0.15
CA GLY A 142 -17.82 -6.31 1.61
C GLY A 142 -16.51 -6.98 1.97
N TYR A 143 -15.85 -6.48 3.01
CA TYR A 143 -14.60 -7.00 3.55
C TYR A 143 -14.85 -7.80 4.82
N THR A 144 -14.04 -8.83 5.03
CA THR A 144 -14.08 -9.69 6.22
C THR A 144 -13.61 -8.97 7.49
N THR A 145 -12.64 -8.05 7.35
CA THR A 145 -12.07 -7.30 8.48
C THR A 145 -12.17 -5.79 8.24
N LYS A 146 -12.14 -5.03 9.34
CA LYS A 146 -12.13 -3.56 9.29
C LYS A 146 -10.85 -3.04 8.63
N ALA A 147 -9.71 -3.64 8.92
CA ALA A 147 -8.41 -3.30 8.33
C ALA A 147 -8.46 -3.37 6.79
N ASN A 148 -9.02 -4.44 6.23
CA ASN A 148 -9.17 -4.59 4.77
C ASN A 148 -10.05 -3.49 4.16
N ALA A 149 -11.12 -3.09 4.85
CA ALA A 149 -11.94 -1.96 4.41
C ALA A 149 -11.20 -0.62 4.48
N LEU A 150 -10.31 -0.41 5.46
CA LEU A 150 -9.44 0.77 5.51
C LEU A 150 -8.42 0.73 4.37
N LYS A 151 -7.73 -0.39 4.14
CA LYS A 151 -6.77 -0.57 3.04
C LYS A 151 -7.44 -0.27 1.68
N GLY A 152 -8.64 -0.80 1.44
CA GLY A 152 -9.44 -0.49 0.25
C GLY A 152 -9.76 1.00 0.11
N ALA A 153 -10.15 1.68 1.20
CA ALA A 153 -10.40 3.12 1.18
C ALA A 153 -9.13 3.94 0.89
N ARG A 154 -7.99 3.61 1.51
CA ARG A 154 -6.70 4.26 1.27
C ARG A 154 -6.22 4.06 -0.17
N SER A 155 -6.39 2.86 -0.71
CA SER A 155 -6.06 2.57 -2.12
C SER A 155 -6.85 3.49 -3.07
N VAL A 156 -8.15 3.71 -2.84
CA VAL A 156 -8.92 4.67 -3.63
C VAL A 156 -8.41 6.09 -3.45
N MET A 157 -8.06 6.52 -2.23
CA MET A 157 -7.48 7.85 -2.01
C MET A 157 -6.16 8.06 -2.76
N ARG A 158 -5.34 7.02 -2.87
CA ARG A 158 -4.04 7.03 -3.56
C ARG A 158 -4.20 7.05 -5.07
N ASN A 159 -5.09 6.20 -5.61
CA ASN A 159 -5.19 5.95 -7.04
C ASN A 159 -6.21 6.84 -7.77
N ALA A 160 -7.23 7.37 -7.07
CA ALA A 160 -8.24 8.21 -7.71
C ALA A 160 -7.70 9.56 -8.24
N PRO A 161 -6.80 10.28 -7.54
CA PRO A 161 -6.20 11.48 -8.10
C PRO A 161 -5.39 11.15 -9.35
N GLY A 162 -5.81 11.67 -10.50
CA GLY A 162 -5.11 11.44 -11.78
C GLY A 162 -5.55 10.19 -12.54
N ALA A 163 -6.46 9.38 -12.01
CA ALA A 163 -7.03 8.25 -12.74
C ALA A 163 -7.71 8.72 -14.05
N GLU A 164 -7.49 7.96 -15.13
CA GLU A 164 -8.11 8.24 -16.43
C GLU A 164 -9.62 8.00 -16.39
N PHE A 165 -10.38 8.94 -16.97
CA PHE A 165 -11.82 8.77 -17.16
C PHE A 165 -12.10 8.07 -18.50
N VAL A 166 -12.64 6.83 -18.43
CA VAL A 166 -12.95 6.02 -19.61
C VAL A 166 -14.46 5.74 -19.70
N SER A 167 -15.05 6.01 -20.87
CA SER A 167 -16.45 5.64 -21.20
C SER A 167 -16.46 4.33 -21.99
N LYS A 168 -17.27 3.35 -21.56
CA LYS A 168 -17.47 2.07 -22.26
C LYS A 168 -18.83 2.01 -22.93
#